data_AF-A0A645CYQ9-F1
#
_entry.id   AF-A0A645CYQ9-F1
#
_cell.length_a   1.000
_cell.length_b   1.000
_cell.length_c   1.000
_cell.angle_alpha   90.00
_cell.angle_beta   90.00
_cell.angle_gamma   90.00
#
_symmetry.space_group_name_H-M   'P 1'
#
loop_
_entity.id
_entity.type
_entity.pdbx_description
1 polymer ?
#
loop_
_entity_poly.entity_id
_entity_poly.type
_entity_poly.pdbx_seq_one_letter_code
_entity_poly.pdbx_strand_id
1 'polypeptide(L)' 'MELCYLLKVRELAHYLTSKKEKLDFVKPEYEIERIYSYDIRQKILSISYVDRKKLGFSKAL' A
#
# COMPACT_ATOMS: atom_id res chain seq x y z
N MET A 1 -7.64 3.42 -5.50
CA MET A 1 -7.70 3.50 -4.02
C MET A 1 -8.93 4.27 -3.54
N GLU A 2 -9.23 5.45 -4.11
CA GLU A 2 -10.38 6.30 -3.69
C GLU A 2 -11.75 5.63 -3.76
N LEU A 3 -12.03 4.82 -4.80
CA LEU A 3 -13.30 4.09 -4.94
C LEU A 3 -13.55 3.05 -3.84
N CYS A 4 -12.50 2.51 -3.21
CA CYS A 4 -12.63 1.53 -2.13
C CYS A 4 -13.17 2.16 -0.85
N TYR A 5 -12.70 3.36 -0.50
CA TYR A 5 -13.16 4.08 0.67
C TYR A 5 -14.64 4.43 0.59
N LEU A 6 -15.12 4.88 -0.58
CA LEU A 6 -16.52 5.27 -0.75
C LEU A 6 -17.47 4.06 -0.60
N LEU A 7 -17.07 2.89 -1.10
CA LEU A 7 -17.82 1.65 -0.92
C LEU A 7 -17.85 1.20 0.54
N LYS A 8 -16.74 1.37 1.28
CA LYS A 8 -16.67 1.02 2.71
C LYS A 8 -17.47 1.95 3.60
N VAL A 9 -17.46 3.24 3.31
CA VAL A 9 -18.30 4.23 4.01
C VAL A 9 -19.79 3.93 3.77
N ARG A 10 -20.18 3.54 2.55
CA ARG A 10 -21.55 3.12 2.25
C ARG A 10 -21.93 1.84 3.01
N GLU A 11 -21.02 0.87 3.07
CA GLU A 11 -21.22 -0.38 3.81
C GLU A 11 -21.40 -0.14 5.32
N LEU A 12 -20.61 0.77 5.89
CA LEU A 12 -20.78 1.25 7.27
C LEU A 12 -22.14 1.91 7.49
N ALA A 13 -22.58 2.79 6.59
CA ALA A 13 -23.88 3.44 6.70
C ALA A 13 -25.04 2.42 6.68
N HIS A 14 -24.94 1.37 5.86
CA HIS A 14 -25.92 0.29 5.83
C HIS A 14 -25.91 -0.57 7.10
N TYR A 15 -24.74 -0.81 7.70
CA TYR A 15 -24.63 -1.51 8.97
C TYR A 15 -25.28 -0.71 10.12
N LEU A 16 -25.00 0.60 10.21
CA LEU A 16 -25.58 1.48 11.22
C LEU A 16 -27.10 1.63 11.09
N THR A 17 -27.64 1.47 9.88
CA THR A 17 -29.09 1.53 9.62
C THR A 17 -29.77 0.15 9.65
N SER A 18 -29.08 -0.88 10.16
CA SER A 18 -29.55 -2.27 10.21
C SER A 18 -29.99 -2.85 8.86
N LYS A 19 -29.60 -2.21 7.75
CA LYS A 19 -29.79 -2.72 6.37
C LYS A 19 -28.79 -3.82 6.03
N LYS A 20 -27.72 -3.94 6.81
CA LYS A 20 -26.70 -4.98 6.70
C LYS A 20 -26.32 -5.47 8.10
N GLU A 21 -26.39 -6.78 8.33
CA GLU A 21 -26.12 -7.37 9.65
C GLU A 21 -24.63 -7.50 9.98
N LYS A 22 -23.77 -7.55 8.96
CA LYS A 22 -22.33 -7.80 9.12
C LYS A 22 -21.53 -6.72 8.41
N LEU A 23 -20.54 -6.20 9.13
CA LEU A 23 -19.59 -5.21 8.64
C LEU A 23 -18.21 -5.85 8.56
N ASP A 24 -17.60 -5.79 7.38
CA ASP A 24 -16.26 -6.32 7.16
C ASP A 24 -15.38 -5.24 6.52
N PHE A 25 -14.39 -4.76 7.26
CA PHE A 25 -13.39 -3.82 6.76
C PHE A 25 -12.11 -4.51 6.26
N VAL A 26 -11.97 -5.83 6.50
CA VAL A 26 -10.79 -6.62 6.13
C VAL A 26 -10.77 -6.88 4.63
N LYS A 27 -11.95 -7.05 4.02
CA LYS A 27 -12.09 -7.25 2.56
C LYS A 27 -12.39 -5.93 1.85
N PRO A 28 -11.85 -5.66 0.65
CA PRO A 28 -10.87 -6.47 -0.05
C PRO A 28 -9.52 -6.40 0.67
N GLU A 29 -8.84 -7.55 0.77
CA GLU A 29 -7.45 -7.56 1.19
C GLU A 29 -6.69 -6.65 0.24
N TYR A 30 -6.00 -5.65 0.80
CA TYR A 30 -5.10 -4.83 0.03
C TYR A 30 -3.94 -5.73 -0.40
N GLU A 31 -4.02 -6.28 -1.61
CA GLU A 31 -2.89 -6.94 -2.24
C GLU A 31 -1.80 -5.89 -2.45
N ILE A 32 -0.84 -5.88 -1.53
CA ILE A 32 0.42 -5.19 -1.77
C ILE A 32 1.12 -6.04 -2.83
N GLU A 33 0.82 -5.84 -4.11
CA GLU A 33 1.71 -6.25 -5.19
C GLU A 33 3.01 -5.44 -5.00
N ARG A 34 3.89 -5.92 -4.11
CA ARG A 34 5.23 -5.38 -3.99
C ARG A 34 5.95 -5.76 -5.27
N ILE A 35 6.01 -4.82 -6.20
CA ILE A 35 6.84 -4.90 -7.41
C ILE A 35 8.34 -5.02 -7.05
N TYR A 36 8.71 -4.87 -5.77
CA TYR A 36 10.05 -5.15 -5.25
C TYR A 36 10.38 -6.65 -5.30
N SER A 37 10.81 -7.12 -6.47
CA SER A 37 11.47 -8.41 -6.58
C SER A 37 12.76 -8.42 -5.77
N TYR A 38 13.19 -9.61 -5.32
CA TYR A 38 14.47 -9.79 -4.65
C TYR A 38 15.62 -9.17 -5.45
N ASP A 39 15.57 -9.28 -6.79
CA ASP A 39 16.56 -8.71 -7.71
C ASP A 39 16.61 -7.19 -7.68
N ILE A 40 15.45 -6.51 -7.60
CA ILE A 40 15.39 -5.05 -7.49
C ILE A 40 15.98 -4.61 -6.15
N ARG A 41 15.71 -5.35 -5.07
CA ARG A 41 16.30 -5.09 -3.76
C ARG A 41 17.82 -5.26 -3.78
N GLN A 42 18.32 -6.33 -4.40
CA GLN A 42 19.76 -6.57 -4.53
C GLN A 42 20.43 -5.49 -5.40
N LYS A 43 19.81 -5.09 -6.51
CA LYS A 43 20.29 -3.98 -7.34
C LYS A 43 20.41 -2.69 -6.55
N ILE A 44 19.40 -2.32 -5.77
CA ILE A 44 19.46 -1.11 -4.91
C ILE A 44 20.56 -1.23 -3.87
N LEU A 45 20.68 -2.38 -3.20
CA LEU A 45 21.74 -2.63 -2.19
C LEU A 45 23.14 -2.58 -2.80
N SER A 46 23.30 -3.02 -4.05
CA SER A 46 24.58 -3.00 -4.76
C SER A 46 25.05 -1.62 -5.22
N ILE A 47 24.17 -0.61 -5.23
CA ILE A 47 24.57 0.76 -5.61
C ILE A 47 25.51 1.30 -4.54
N SER A 48 26.72 1.68 -4.98
CA SER A 48 27.74 2.26 -4.10
C SER A 48 27.26 3.59 -3.49
N TYR A 49 27.81 3.93 -2.32
CA TYR A 49 27.49 5.19 -1.66
C TYR A 49 27.76 6.42 -2.57
N VAL A 50 28.85 6.37 -3.35
CA VAL A 50 29.24 7.44 -4.26
C VAL A 50 28.18 7.65 -5.34
N ASP A 51 27.65 6.56 -5.90
CA ASP A 51 26.66 6.63 -6.96
C ASP A 51 25.29 7.08 -6.42
N ARG A 52 24.90 6.64 -5.22
CA ARG A 52 23.70 7.16 -4.54
C ARG A 52 23.77 8.66 -4.28
N LYS A 53 24.94 9.15 -3.86
CA LYS A 53 25.18 10.58 -3.61
C LYS A 53 25.10 11.39 -4.91
N LYS A 54 25.63 10.87 -6.02
CA LYS A 54 25.52 11.50 -7.36
C LYS A 54 24.07 11.55 -7.85
N LEU A 55 23.28 10.52 -7.55
CA LEU A 55 21.86 10.45 -7.90
C LEU A 55 20.94 11.30 -7.00
N GLY A 56 21.50 12.06 -6.04
CA GLY A 56 20.72 12.92 -5.16
C GLY A 56 19.96 12.18 -4.07
N PHE A 57 20.20 10.88 -3.87
CA PHE A 57 19.68 10.14 -2.72
C PHE A 57 20.50 10.51 -1.47
N SER A 58 20.24 11.71 -0.94
CA SER A 58 20.84 12.19 0.29
C SER A 58 20.13 11.57 1.49
N LYS A 59 20.71 10.49 2.03
CA LYS A 59 20.44 9.89 3.34
C LYS A 59 18.99 10.01 3.84
N ALA A 60 18.17 9.05 3.44
CA ALA A 60 17.03 8.59 4.22
C ALA A 60 16.75 7.12 3.86
N LEU A 61 17.44 6.22 4.55
CA LEU A 61 17.08 4.81 4.69
C LEU A 61 17.66 4.30 6.00
#